data_AF-A0A2E5HU00-F1
#
_entry.id   AF-A0A2E5HU00-F1
#
_cell.length_a   1.000
_cell.length_b   1.000
_cell.length_c   1.000
_cell.angle_alpha   90.00
_cell.angle_beta   90.00
_cell.angle_gamma   90.00
#
_symmetry.space_group_name_H-M   'P 1'
#
loop_
_entity.id
_entity.type
_entity.pdbx_description
1 polymer ?
#
loop_
_entity_poly.entity_id
_entity_poly.type
_entity_poly.pdbx_seq_one_letter_code
_entity_poly.pdbx_strand_id
1 'polypeptide(L)'
;MIVKANDPRISWQGIISLEVTESFVKPWRIPFKDRELFPPKEMLERASAPAGVRLSFHTDSTFILGKIENPKSEDPAFLDVFCNGVFFESILISNANEFQVRNLSGGENFIEIWLPQFTEFRLKSLTFDKNSSLRPFVDDRPKWITYGSSITHCKTAEKPSLTWPSIVSREHGMNLTCLGYAGNCHLEPNLAMMIRDTPADFISIKLGINVHNHASMSVRTFMPGVVGFVNYS
;
A
#
# COMPACT_ATOMS: atom_id res chain seq x y z
N MET A 1 17.30 18.98 -4.55
CA MET A 1 17.78 18.20 -3.38
C MET A 1 17.59 16.71 -3.67
N ILE A 2 18.53 15.82 -3.33
CA ILE A 2 18.34 14.35 -3.47
C ILE A 2 18.21 13.74 -2.07
N VAL A 3 17.21 12.88 -1.88
CA VAL A 3 16.98 12.14 -0.63
C VAL A 3 16.84 10.65 -0.90
N LYS A 4 17.35 9.81 -0.01
CA LYS A 4 17.19 8.35 -0.09
C LYS A 4 15.74 7.96 0.24
N ALA A 5 15.31 6.80 -0.24
CA ALA A 5 13.95 6.31 0.00
C ALA A 5 13.60 6.05 1.48
N ASN A 6 14.61 5.89 2.34
CA ASN A 6 14.48 5.74 3.80
C ASN A 6 14.64 7.05 4.57
N ASP A 7 14.68 8.20 3.88
CA ASP A 7 14.72 9.50 4.54
C ASP A 7 13.46 9.68 5.41
N PRO A 8 13.58 10.05 6.69
CA PRO A 8 12.43 10.13 7.61
C PRO A 8 11.41 11.20 7.23
N ARG A 9 11.73 12.08 6.28
CA ARG A 9 10.80 13.08 5.74
C ARG A 9 9.86 12.49 4.67
N ILE A 10 10.08 11.26 4.23
CA ILE A 10 9.17 10.52 3.34
C ILE A 10 8.31 9.60 4.21
N SER A 11 7.04 9.96 4.39
CA SER A 11 6.11 9.12 5.15
C SER A 11 5.57 8.00 4.27
N TRP A 12 5.80 6.74 4.68
CA TRP A 12 5.20 5.57 4.06
C TRP A 12 3.91 5.22 4.79
N GLN A 13 2.79 5.27 4.10
CA GLN A 13 1.49 5.10 4.70
C GLN A 13 0.80 3.82 4.18
N GLY A 14 0.01 3.15 5.02
CA GLY A 14 -0.71 1.91 4.66
C GLY A 14 0.17 0.67 4.56
N ILE A 15 1.37 0.75 5.12
CA ILE A 15 2.32 -0.35 5.23
C ILE A 15 2.13 -1.09 6.56
N ILE A 16 2.60 -2.34 6.61
CA ILE A 16 2.87 -3.04 7.87
C ILE A 16 4.36 -2.95 8.21
N SER A 17 5.22 -3.06 7.20
CA SER A 17 6.67 -2.92 7.39
C SER A 17 7.38 -2.45 6.13
N LEU A 18 8.66 -2.12 6.27
CA LEU A 18 9.56 -1.80 5.16
C LEU A 18 10.70 -2.82 5.11
N GLU A 19 11.03 -3.26 3.91
CA GLU A 19 12.32 -3.85 3.59
C GLU A 19 13.25 -2.71 3.15
N VAL A 20 14.23 -2.40 4.00
CA VAL A 20 15.20 -1.32 3.77
C VAL A 20 16.55 -1.96 3.46
N THR A 21 17.10 -1.63 2.30
CA THR A 21 18.44 -2.04 1.87
C THR A 21 19.28 -0.79 1.57
N GLU A 22 20.56 -0.97 1.22
CA GLU A 22 21.40 0.14 0.78
C GLU A 22 20.95 0.73 -0.57
N SER A 23 20.24 -0.06 -1.39
CA SER A 23 19.89 0.29 -2.76
C SER A 23 18.43 0.71 -2.93
N PHE A 24 17.51 0.23 -2.09
CA PHE A 24 16.10 0.55 -2.16
C PHE A 24 15.36 0.42 -0.83
N VAL A 25 14.15 1.00 -0.79
CA VAL A 25 13.09 0.70 0.17
C VAL A 25 11.91 0.08 -0.56
N LYS A 26 11.39 -1.02 0.00
CA LYS A 26 10.19 -1.72 -0.49
C LYS A 26 9.15 -1.81 0.63
N PRO A 27 7.91 -1.37 0.40
CA PRO A 27 6.82 -1.55 1.35
C PRO A 27 6.32 -3.00 1.36
N TRP A 28 5.94 -3.47 2.54
CA TRP A 28 5.30 -4.77 2.74
C TRP A 28 4.00 -4.59 3.51
N ARG A 29 2.97 -5.35 3.12
CA ARG A 29 1.67 -5.41 3.79
C ARG A 29 1.57 -6.57 4.78
N ILE A 30 2.72 -7.08 5.22
CA ILE A 30 2.97 -8.02 6.33
C ILE A 30 4.33 -7.66 6.97
N PRO A 31 4.70 -8.23 8.15
CA PRO A 31 6.03 -8.06 8.71
C PRO A 31 7.11 -8.74 7.85
N PHE A 32 7.97 -7.98 7.19
CA PHE A 32 8.99 -8.50 6.26
C PHE A 32 9.98 -9.48 6.93
N LYS A 33 10.37 -9.19 8.17
CA LYS A 33 11.31 -10.02 8.94
C LYS A 33 10.72 -11.39 9.27
N ASP A 34 9.41 -11.45 9.48
CA ASP A 34 8.67 -12.66 9.86
C ASP A 34 7.82 -13.19 8.71
N ARG A 35 8.08 -12.77 7.47
CA ARG A 35 7.25 -13.10 6.30
C ARG A 35 7.08 -14.60 6.09
N GLU A 36 8.07 -15.41 6.47
CA GLU A 36 8.00 -16.88 6.36
C GLU A 36 6.89 -17.48 7.24
N LEU A 37 6.39 -16.72 8.23
CA LEU A 37 5.22 -17.08 9.03
C LEU A 37 3.89 -16.86 8.29
N PHE A 38 3.89 -16.31 7.07
CA PHE A 38 2.70 -16.03 6.25
C PHE A 38 2.66 -16.86 4.95
N PRO A 39 2.66 -18.20 5.04
CA PRO A 39 2.49 -19.05 3.86
C PRO A 39 1.08 -18.87 3.27
N PRO A 40 0.86 -19.27 2.00
CA PRO A 40 1.83 -19.85 1.07
C PRO A 40 2.64 -18.78 0.29
N LYS A 41 3.48 -19.20 -0.67
CA LYS A 41 4.28 -18.28 -1.49
C LYS A 41 3.43 -17.22 -2.18
N GLU A 42 2.25 -17.61 -2.64
CA GLU A 42 1.27 -16.74 -3.30
C GLU A 42 0.83 -15.60 -2.38
N MET A 43 0.65 -15.87 -1.08
CA MET A 43 0.35 -14.85 -0.08
C MET A 43 1.49 -13.82 0.01
N LEU A 44 2.75 -14.27 0.04
CA LEU A 44 3.92 -13.38 0.07
C LEU A 44 4.01 -12.50 -1.17
N GLU A 45 3.76 -13.07 -2.35
CA GLU A 45 3.71 -12.32 -3.62
C GLU A 45 2.61 -11.26 -3.63
N ARG A 46 1.45 -11.53 -3.00
CA ARG A 46 0.39 -10.51 -2.88
C ARG A 46 0.73 -9.46 -1.84
N ALA A 47 1.30 -9.85 -0.70
CA ALA A 47 1.65 -8.95 0.37
C ALA A 47 2.81 -8.00 0.02
N SER A 48 3.64 -8.38 -0.96
CA SER A 48 4.73 -7.54 -1.47
C SER A 48 4.28 -6.48 -2.49
N ALA A 49 3.06 -6.60 -3.04
CA ALA A 49 2.44 -5.57 -3.87
C ALA A 49 1.78 -4.50 -2.99
N PRO A 50 2.06 -3.20 -3.21
CA PRO A 50 1.70 -2.10 -2.31
C PRO A 50 0.27 -1.57 -2.49
N ALA A 51 -0.74 -2.45 -2.52
CA ALA A 51 -2.14 -2.04 -2.60
C ALA A 51 -2.53 -1.09 -1.45
N GLY A 52 -3.05 0.11 -1.79
CA GLY A 52 -3.45 1.14 -0.83
C GLY A 52 -2.27 1.84 -0.12
N VAL A 53 -1.03 1.50 -0.46
CA VAL A 53 0.16 2.17 0.08
C VAL A 53 0.42 3.45 -0.68
N ARG A 54 0.91 4.46 0.04
CA ARG A 54 1.28 5.76 -0.54
C ARG A 54 2.54 6.32 0.10
N LEU A 55 3.27 7.09 -0.70
CA LEU A 55 4.27 8.03 -0.21
C LEU A 55 3.59 9.35 0.08
N SER A 56 3.87 9.95 1.23
CA SER A 56 3.25 11.20 1.67
C SER A 56 4.29 12.15 2.26
N PHE A 57 4.30 13.40 1.80
CA PHE A 57 5.21 14.43 2.30
C PHE A 57 4.74 15.83 1.88
N HIS A 58 5.26 16.85 2.57
CA HIS A 58 5.12 18.24 2.15
C HIS A 58 6.39 18.73 1.44
N THR A 59 6.23 19.50 0.37
CA THR A 59 7.32 20.15 -0.35
C THR A 59 6.83 21.38 -1.11
N ASP A 60 7.68 22.40 -1.23
CA ASP A 60 7.47 23.54 -2.14
C ASP A 60 8.11 23.35 -3.53
N SER A 61 8.65 22.16 -3.79
CA SER A 61 9.25 21.80 -5.08
C SER A 61 8.20 21.79 -6.19
N THR A 62 8.57 22.34 -7.34
CA THR A 62 7.74 22.30 -8.57
C THR A 62 7.95 21.02 -9.37
N PHE A 63 8.99 20.25 -9.01
CA PHE A 63 9.42 19.03 -9.67
C PHE A 63 9.76 17.92 -8.68
N ILE A 64 9.42 16.67 -9.03
CA ILE A 64 9.84 15.47 -8.30
C ILE A 64 10.32 14.44 -9.31
N LEU A 65 11.53 13.91 -9.13
CA LEU A 65 12.05 12.76 -9.85
C LEU A 65 12.25 11.61 -8.86
N GLY A 66 11.53 10.52 -9.05
CA GLY A 66 11.72 9.29 -8.29
C GLY A 66 12.52 8.28 -9.07
N LYS A 67 13.63 7.79 -8.52
CA LYS A 67 14.36 6.63 -9.06
C LYS A 67 13.80 5.36 -8.45
N ILE A 68 13.48 4.39 -9.28
CA ILE A 68 12.86 3.12 -8.88
C ILE A 68 13.67 1.92 -9.39
N GLU A 69 13.44 0.74 -8.83
CA GLU A 69 13.74 -0.50 -9.55
C GLU A 69 12.67 -0.73 -10.61
N ASN A 70 13.10 -1.24 -11.76
CA ASN A 70 12.23 -1.62 -12.86
C ASN A 70 11.10 -2.56 -12.38
N PRO A 71 9.83 -2.11 -12.39
CA PRO A 71 8.73 -2.94 -11.95
C PRO A 71 8.53 -4.09 -12.95
N LYS A 72 8.73 -5.32 -12.48
CA LYS A 72 8.49 -6.52 -13.28
C LYS A 72 7.01 -6.90 -13.17
N SER A 73 6.25 -6.69 -14.24
CA SER A 73 4.83 -7.07 -14.31
C SER A 73 4.41 -7.31 -15.75
N GLU A 74 3.48 -8.25 -15.94
CA GLU A 74 2.79 -8.44 -17.22
C GLU A 74 1.75 -7.33 -17.45
N ASP A 75 1.12 -6.87 -16.37
CA ASP A 75 0.11 -5.83 -16.41
C ASP A 75 0.76 -4.42 -16.31
N PRO A 76 0.14 -3.38 -16.92
CA PRO A 76 0.57 -2.01 -16.73
C PRO A 76 0.57 -1.59 -15.25
N ALA A 77 1.68 -1.02 -14.79
CA ALA A 77 1.83 -0.51 -13.43
C ALA A 77 1.84 1.02 -13.45
N PHE A 78 1.02 1.63 -12.60
CA PHE A 78 0.86 3.08 -12.51
C PHE A 78 1.18 3.60 -11.10
N LEU A 79 1.57 4.86 -11.05
CA LEU A 79 1.48 5.70 -9.86
C LEU A 79 0.35 6.71 -10.06
N ASP A 80 -0.46 6.97 -9.04
CA ASP A 80 -1.36 8.13 -9.07
C ASP A 80 -0.85 9.20 -8.10
N VAL A 81 -0.68 10.40 -8.59
CA VAL A 81 -0.19 11.54 -7.83
C VAL A 81 -1.36 12.43 -7.47
N PHE A 82 -1.45 12.79 -6.20
CA PHE A 82 -2.37 13.78 -5.68
C PHE A 82 -1.58 14.94 -5.10
N CYS A 83 -2.06 16.15 -5.35
CA CYS A 83 -1.53 17.39 -4.80
C CYS A 83 -2.65 18.08 -4.01
N ASN A 84 -2.43 18.31 -2.72
CA ASN A 84 -3.40 18.91 -1.80
C ASN A 84 -4.77 18.20 -1.82
N GLY A 85 -4.75 16.86 -1.90
CA GLY A 85 -5.95 16.02 -1.94
C GLY A 85 -6.66 15.96 -3.30
N VAL A 86 -6.17 16.69 -4.32
CA VAL A 86 -6.73 16.70 -5.67
C VAL A 86 -5.89 15.81 -6.58
N PHE A 87 -6.54 15.00 -7.41
CA PHE A 87 -5.84 14.19 -8.41
C PHE A 87 -5.04 15.09 -9.36
N PHE A 88 -3.76 14.79 -9.54
CA PHE A 88 -2.84 15.57 -10.37
C PHE A 88 -2.55 14.84 -11.69
N GLU A 89 -2.01 13.63 -11.61
CA GLU A 89 -1.71 12.81 -12.80
C GLU A 89 -1.56 11.32 -12.46
N SER A 90 -1.67 10.46 -13.48
CA SER A 90 -1.25 9.06 -13.42
C SER A 90 0.02 8.87 -14.25
N ILE A 91 1.03 8.20 -13.69
CA ILE A 91 2.31 7.95 -14.34
C ILE A 91 2.47 6.46 -14.61
N LEU A 92 2.65 6.06 -15.88
CA LEU A 92 3.01 4.69 -16.23
C LEU A 92 4.46 4.42 -15.84
N ILE A 93 4.68 3.38 -15.04
CA ILE A 93 6.02 2.98 -14.59
C ILE A 93 6.45 1.58 -15.07
N SER A 94 5.62 0.92 -15.89
CA SER A 94 5.99 -0.35 -16.53
C SER A 94 7.29 -0.21 -17.29
N ASN A 95 8.27 -1.06 -16.95
CA ASN A 95 9.61 -1.05 -17.52
C ASN A 95 10.37 0.28 -17.35
N ALA A 96 9.96 1.16 -16.44
CA ALA A 96 10.66 2.41 -16.14
C ALA A 96 11.71 2.22 -15.03
N ASN A 97 12.77 3.03 -15.02
CA ASN A 97 13.73 3.11 -13.91
C ASN A 97 13.57 4.39 -13.08
N GLU A 98 12.68 5.29 -13.54
CA GLU A 98 12.36 6.53 -12.88
C GLU A 98 10.96 7.01 -13.27
N PHE A 99 10.40 7.91 -12.47
CA PHE A 99 9.17 8.65 -12.76
C PHE A 99 9.37 10.13 -12.44
N GLN A 100 8.59 11.00 -13.08
CA GLN A 100 8.70 12.44 -12.92
C GLN A 100 7.31 13.06 -12.71
N VAL A 101 7.21 13.94 -11.72
CA VAL A 101 6.09 14.85 -11.50
C VAL A 101 6.59 16.25 -11.81
N ARG A 102 5.92 16.95 -12.71
CA ARG A 102 6.34 18.27 -13.19
C ARG A 102 5.21 19.28 -13.02
N ASN A 103 5.58 20.56 -13.00
CA ASN A 103 4.62 21.68 -12.96
C ASN A 103 3.70 21.63 -11.74
N LEU A 104 4.20 21.17 -10.59
CA LEU A 104 3.50 21.37 -9.32
C LEU A 104 3.42 22.88 -9.04
N SER A 105 2.34 23.31 -8.39
CA SER A 105 2.18 24.71 -7.99
C SER A 105 3.35 25.15 -7.13
N GLY A 106 3.85 26.37 -7.35
CA GLY A 106 4.83 26.97 -6.44
C GLY A 106 4.23 27.18 -5.05
N GLY A 107 5.05 27.06 -4.01
CA GLY A 107 4.62 27.10 -2.61
C GLY A 107 4.37 25.71 -2.02
N GLU A 108 4.13 25.66 -0.72
CA GLU A 108 4.08 24.39 0.01
C GLU A 108 2.87 23.53 -0.39
N ASN A 109 3.13 22.33 -0.91
CA ASN A 109 2.11 21.36 -1.29
C ASN A 109 2.19 20.10 -0.42
N PHE A 110 1.04 19.49 -0.16
CA PHE A 110 0.94 18.11 0.31
C PHE A 110 0.87 17.16 -0.89
N ILE A 111 1.83 16.25 -1.00
CA ILE A 111 1.90 15.27 -2.08
C ILE A 111 1.57 13.87 -1.53
N GLU A 112 0.66 13.17 -2.20
CA GLU A 112 0.43 11.74 -2.02
C GLU A 112 0.68 11.01 -3.35
N ILE A 113 1.53 9.97 -3.32
CA ILE A 113 1.79 9.11 -4.49
C ILE A 113 1.29 7.70 -4.16
N TRP A 114 0.17 7.30 -4.76
CA TRP A 114 -0.41 5.98 -4.61
C TRP A 114 0.35 4.95 -5.46
N LEU A 115 0.71 3.83 -4.84
CA LEU A 115 1.60 2.82 -5.42
C LEU A 115 0.82 1.69 -6.13
N PRO A 116 1.45 0.95 -7.07
CA PRO A 116 0.78 -0.07 -7.87
C PRO A 116 0.14 -1.15 -7.00
N GLN A 117 -1.15 -1.42 -7.18
CA GLN A 117 -1.86 -2.36 -6.32
C GLN A 117 -1.47 -3.82 -6.56
N PHE A 118 -0.86 -4.16 -7.70
CA PHE A 118 -0.60 -5.56 -8.07
C PHE A 118 0.81 -5.83 -8.59
N THR A 119 1.72 -4.87 -8.42
CA THR A 119 3.12 -4.95 -8.89
C THR A 119 4.05 -4.50 -7.77
N GLU A 120 5.13 -5.23 -7.51
CA GLU A 120 6.12 -4.80 -6.53
C GLU A 120 6.71 -3.42 -6.87
N PHE A 121 6.91 -2.59 -5.86
CA PHE A 121 7.48 -1.27 -6.02
C PHE A 121 8.70 -1.13 -5.11
N ARG A 122 9.84 -0.71 -5.67
CA ARG A 122 11.05 -0.43 -4.91
C ARG A 122 11.54 0.98 -5.23
N LEU A 123 11.56 1.85 -4.23
CA LEU A 123 12.03 3.22 -4.36
C LEU A 123 13.51 3.30 -3.99
N LYS A 124 14.32 3.97 -4.80
CA LYS A 124 15.75 4.20 -4.53
C LYS A 124 15.97 5.58 -3.91
N SER A 125 15.42 6.62 -4.54
CA SER A 125 15.59 8.01 -4.12
C SER A 125 14.51 8.92 -4.70
N LEU A 126 14.24 10.05 -4.03
CA LEU A 126 13.50 11.18 -4.60
C LEU A 126 14.45 12.35 -4.82
N THR A 127 14.23 13.09 -5.89
CA THR A 127 14.94 14.32 -6.22
C THR A 127 13.95 15.45 -6.41
N PHE A 128 14.21 16.57 -5.75
CA PHE A 128 13.42 17.79 -5.75
C PHE A 128 14.24 18.95 -6.33
N ASP A 129 13.61 20.11 -6.50
CA ASP A 129 14.27 21.35 -6.87
C ASP A 129 15.42 21.71 -5.92
N LYS A 130 16.33 22.56 -6.39
CA LYS A 130 17.41 23.06 -5.52
C LYS A 130 16.79 24.01 -4.49
N ASN A 131 17.16 23.83 -3.22
CA ASN A 131 16.68 24.61 -2.08
C ASN A 131 15.19 24.47 -1.72
N SER A 132 14.48 23.50 -2.29
CA SER A 132 13.10 23.21 -1.90
C SER A 132 13.01 22.62 -0.49
N SER A 133 11.90 22.86 0.18
CA SER A 133 11.52 22.23 1.45
C SER A 133 11.17 20.74 1.24
N LEU A 134 11.35 19.95 2.29
CA LEU A 134 10.76 18.61 2.41
C LEU A 134 10.45 18.37 3.88
N ARG A 135 9.20 18.04 4.20
CA ARG A 135 8.76 17.73 5.57
C ARG A 135 7.90 16.46 5.57
N PRO A 136 7.98 15.64 6.63
CA PRO A 136 7.12 14.47 6.75
C PRO A 136 5.65 14.88 6.84
N PHE A 137 4.77 14.00 6.37
CA PHE A 137 3.35 14.10 6.63
C PHE A 137 2.98 13.18 7.80
N VAL A 138 2.32 13.75 8.81
CA VAL A 138 1.70 12.99 9.91
C VAL A 138 0.22 12.87 9.58
N ASP A 139 -0.27 11.64 9.52
CA ASP A 139 -1.62 11.34 9.07
C ASP A 139 -2.53 11.06 10.26
N ASP A 140 -3.25 12.09 10.70
CA ASP A 140 -4.17 12.04 11.83
C ASP A 140 -5.59 11.57 11.45
N ARG A 141 -5.79 11.16 10.18
CA ARG A 141 -7.06 10.60 9.71
C ARG A 141 -7.39 9.29 10.46
N PRO A 142 -8.68 8.96 10.66
CA PRO A 142 -9.07 7.68 11.26
C PRO A 142 -8.50 6.49 10.47
N LYS A 143 -7.91 5.54 11.17
CA LYS A 143 -7.22 4.39 10.59
C LYS A 143 -8.23 3.31 10.25
N TRP A 144 -8.21 2.85 9.00
CA TRP A 144 -9.10 1.81 8.53
C TRP A 144 -8.30 0.65 7.94
N ILE A 145 -8.46 -0.53 8.53
CA ILE A 145 -7.98 -1.79 7.97
C ILE A 145 -9.11 -2.47 7.21
N THR A 146 -8.84 -2.87 5.97
CA THR A 146 -9.75 -3.74 5.21
C THR A 146 -9.05 -5.03 4.84
N TYR A 147 -9.55 -6.15 5.35
CA TYR A 147 -9.03 -7.49 5.07
C TYR A 147 -9.94 -8.23 4.10
N GLY A 148 -9.35 -8.89 3.12
CA GLY A 148 -10.08 -9.73 2.18
C GLY A 148 -9.18 -10.29 1.08
N SER A 149 -9.81 -10.66 -0.04
CA SER A 149 -9.15 -11.33 -1.15
C SER A 149 -9.00 -10.46 -2.40
N SER A 150 -9.21 -11.02 -3.59
CA SER A 150 -9.06 -10.41 -4.90
C SER A 150 -9.92 -9.17 -5.09
N ILE A 151 -11.14 -9.17 -4.55
CA ILE A 151 -12.03 -8.01 -4.64
C ILE A 151 -11.51 -6.86 -3.78
N THR A 152 -10.89 -7.15 -2.63
CA THR A 152 -10.22 -6.12 -1.80
C THR A 152 -8.89 -5.68 -2.41
N HIS A 153 -8.16 -6.58 -3.08
CA HIS A 153 -6.89 -6.29 -3.74
C HIS A 153 -7.07 -5.49 -5.04
N CYS A 154 -8.22 -5.63 -5.72
CA CYS A 154 -8.57 -4.88 -6.93
C CYS A 154 -7.54 -4.98 -8.06
N LYS A 155 -7.09 -6.19 -8.41
CA LYS A 155 -6.18 -6.41 -9.56
C LYS A 155 -6.66 -5.65 -10.81
N THR A 156 -7.95 -5.73 -11.11
CA THR A 156 -8.55 -5.20 -12.34
C THR A 156 -8.93 -3.73 -12.27
N ALA A 157 -8.67 -3.03 -11.16
CA ALA A 157 -8.83 -1.58 -11.14
C ALA A 157 -7.81 -0.94 -12.07
N GLU A 158 -8.23 0.06 -12.84
CA GLU A 158 -7.38 0.67 -13.86
C GLU A 158 -6.13 1.34 -13.27
N LYS A 159 -6.26 1.93 -12.07
CA LYS A 159 -5.20 2.68 -11.37
C LYS A 159 -5.23 2.44 -9.86
N PRO A 160 -4.09 2.68 -9.16
CA PRO A 160 -3.99 2.52 -7.70
C PRO A 160 -5.04 3.25 -6.88
N SER A 161 -5.38 4.48 -7.28
CA SER A 161 -6.36 5.30 -6.58
C SER A 161 -7.81 4.88 -6.89
N LEU A 162 -8.04 4.08 -7.93
CA LEU A 162 -9.37 3.63 -8.36
C LEU A 162 -9.78 2.26 -7.81
N THR A 163 -9.00 1.68 -6.90
CA THR A 163 -9.46 0.52 -6.13
C THR A 163 -10.59 0.93 -5.17
N TRP A 164 -11.55 0.05 -4.89
CA TRP A 164 -12.66 0.43 -4.00
C TRP A 164 -12.17 0.84 -2.60
N PRO A 165 -11.13 0.23 -1.98
CA PRO A 165 -10.61 0.73 -0.71
C PRO A 165 -9.99 2.12 -0.84
N SER A 166 -9.23 2.36 -1.92
CA SER A 166 -8.64 3.68 -2.20
C SER A 166 -9.72 4.75 -2.38
N ILE A 167 -10.80 4.45 -3.10
CA ILE A 167 -11.93 5.37 -3.30
C ILE A 167 -12.60 5.70 -1.96
N VAL A 168 -13.03 4.69 -1.20
CA VAL A 168 -13.71 4.87 0.09
C VAL A 168 -12.83 5.65 1.06
N SER A 169 -11.54 5.33 1.14
CA SER A 169 -10.63 6.02 2.05
C SER A 169 -10.45 7.49 1.73
N ARG A 170 -10.39 7.87 0.44
CA ARG A 170 -10.31 9.30 0.07
C ARG A 170 -11.63 10.02 0.29
N GLU A 171 -12.75 9.41 -0.08
CA GLU A 171 -14.08 10.02 0.06
C GLU A 171 -14.49 10.22 1.52
N HIS A 172 -14.01 9.35 2.43
CA HIS A 172 -14.31 9.43 3.86
C HIS A 172 -13.14 9.91 4.72
N GLY A 173 -12.03 10.36 4.10
CA GLY A 173 -10.88 10.90 4.82
C GLY A 173 -10.26 9.90 5.80
N MET A 174 -10.08 8.65 5.40
CA MET A 174 -9.51 7.57 6.21
C MET A 174 -8.05 7.28 5.84
N ASN A 175 -7.24 6.92 6.84
CA ASN A 175 -5.91 6.34 6.66
C ASN A 175 -6.05 4.84 6.38
N LEU A 176 -5.97 4.47 5.09
CA LEU A 176 -6.18 3.08 4.64
C LEU A 176 -4.96 2.18 4.91
N THR A 177 -5.23 0.99 5.44
CA THR A 177 -4.36 -0.18 5.34
C THR A 177 -5.12 -1.28 4.62
N CYS A 178 -4.81 -1.48 3.34
CA CYS A 178 -5.49 -2.50 2.53
C CYS A 178 -4.79 -3.85 2.70
N LEU A 179 -5.44 -4.82 3.32
CA LEU A 179 -4.98 -6.20 3.47
C LEU A 179 -5.76 -7.12 2.51
N GLY A 180 -5.92 -6.68 1.27
CA GLY A 180 -6.42 -7.52 0.18
C GLY A 180 -5.32 -8.45 -0.33
N TYR A 181 -5.47 -9.76 -0.15
CA TYR A 181 -4.53 -10.76 -0.67
C TYR A 181 -5.26 -11.67 -1.63
N ALA A 182 -5.11 -11.39 -2.92
CA ALA A 182 -5.84 -12.10 -3.97
C ALA A 182 -5.67 -13.62 -3.86
N GLY A 183 -6.78 -14.32 -3.63
CA GLY A 183 -6.82 -15.78 -3.44
C GLY A 183 -6.46 -16.28 -2.04
N ASN A 184 -6.11 -15.41 -1.09
CA ASN A 184 -5.48 -15.77 0.19
C ASN A 184 -6.22 -15.17 1.40
N CYS A 185 -7.55 -15.30 1.44
CA CYS A 185 -8.36 -14.88 2.59
C CYS A 185 -8.94 -16.12 3.28
N HIS A 186 -8.15 -16.79 4.12
CA HIS A 186 -8.51 -18.07 4.75
C HIS A 186 -8.61 -18.04 6.28
N LEU A 187 -8.66 -16.86 6.89
CA LEU A 187 -8.80 -16.68 8.35
C LEU A 187 -7.58 -17.21 9.12
N GLU A 188 -6.40 -16.92 8.60
CA GLU A 188 -5.13 -17.35 9.16
C GLU A 188 -4.85 -16.64 10.51
N PRO A 189 -4.54 -17.36 11.61
CA PRO A 189 -4.39 -16.75 12.93
C PRO A 189 -3.26 -15.71 13.03
N ASN A 190 -2.18 -15.91 12.29
CA ASN A 190 -1.08 -14.94 12.15
C ASN A 190 -1.55 -13.59 11.56
N LEU A 191 -2.49 -13.60 10.61
CA LEU A 191 -3.10 -12.39 10.08
C LEU A 191 -4.02 -11.72 11.10
N ALA A 192 -4.81 -12.49 11.86
CA ALA A 192 -5.60 -11.91 12.95
C ALA A 192 -4.71 -11.18 13.97
N MET A 193 -3.66 -11.85 14.46
CA MET A 193 -2.71 -11.24 15.39
C MET A 193 -2.02 -10.00 14.82
N MET A 194 -1.65 -10.03 13.53
CA MET A 194 -1.08 -8.87 12.85
C MET A 194 -2.08 -7.70 12.81
N ILE A 195 -3.36 -7.96 12.50
CA ILE A 195 -4.41 -6.93 12.49
C ILE A 195 -4.58 -6.34 13.89
N ARG A 196 -4.66 -7.18 14.94
CA ARG A 196 -4.75 -6.74 16.35
C ARG A 196 -3.62 -5.82 16.76
N ASP A 197 -2.41 -6.14 16.33
CA ASP A 197 -1.21 -5.37 16.69
C ASP A 197 -1.01 -4.14 15.77
N THR A 198 -1.86 -3.94 14.77
CA THR A 198 -1.85 -2.79 13.86
C THR A 198 -2.87 -1.74 14.31
N PRO A 199 -2.48 -0.46 14.49
CA PRO A 199 -3.43 0.59 14.87
C PRO A 199 -4.60 0.73 13.89
N ALA A 200 -5.83 0.62 14.39
CA ALA A 200 -7.05 0.76 13.60
C ALA A 200 -8.18 1.38 14.44
N ASP A 201 -8.94 2.28 13.83
CA ASP A 201 -10.21 2.79 14.35
C ASP A 201 -11.40 2.01 13.76
N PHE A 202 -11.22 1.48 12.54
CA PHE A 202 -12.20 0.63 11.86
C PHE A 202 -11.53 -0.59 11.24
N ILE A 203 -12.17 -1.75 11.36
CA ILE A 203 -11.76 -2.98 10.70
C ILE A 203 -12.96 -3.52 9.90
N SER A 204 -12.77 -3.74 8.60
CA SER A 204 -13.75 -4.39 7.74
C SER A 204 -13.19 -5.71 7.20
N ILE A 205 -13.94 -6.79 7.31
CA ILE A 205 -13.50 -8.13 6.88
C ILE A 205 -14.45 -8.64 5.80
N LYS A 206 -13.88 -8.96 4.62
CA LYS A 206 -14.58 -9.54 3.48
C LYS A 206 -14.10 -10.96 3.19
N LEU A 207 -14.73 -11.92 3.88
CA LEU A 207 -14.37 -13.34 3.88
C LEU A 207 -15.35 -14.21 3.07
N GLY A 208 -15.05 -15.51 2.94
CA GLY A 208 -15.99 -16.54 2.47
C GLY A 208 -15.58 -17.23 1.18
N ILE A 209 -15.47 -16.49 0.06
CA ILE A 209 -15.31 -17.12 -1.27
C ILE A 209 -14.06 -17.99 -1.40
N ASN A 210 -12.92 -17.61 -0.82
CA ASN A 210 -11.72 -18.45 -0.89
C ASN A 210 -11.81 -19.68 0.01
N VAL A 211 -12.37 -19.52 1.22
CA VAL A 211 -12.59 -20.65 2.12
C VAL A 211 -13.50 -21.69 1.45
N HIS A 212 -14.56 -21.24 0.80
CA HIS A 212 -15.46 -22.10 0.03
C HIS A 212 -14.76 -22.75 -1.16
N ASN A 213 -14.15 -21.95 -2.05
CA ASN A 213 -13.56 -22.45 -3.29
C ASN A 213 -12.39 -23.42 -3.07
N HIS A 214 -11.61 -23.23 -2.00
CA HIS A 214 -10.46 -24.08 -1.69
C HIS A 214 -10.74 -25.14 -0.64
N ALA A 215 -11.98 -25.21 -0.12
CA ALA A 215 -12.37 -26.10 0.97
C ALA A 215 -11.37 -26.06 2.16
N SER A 216 -10.77 -24.89 2.43
CA SER A 216 -9.73 -24.73 3.45
C SER A 216 -10.28 -24.86 4.88
N MET A 217 -11.61 -24.83 5.03
CA MET A 217 -12.30 -25.09 6.29
C MET A 217 -13.56 -25.92 6.03
N SER A 218 -13.91 -26.76 7.00
CA SER A 218 -15.16 -27.50 7.01
C SER A 218 -16.31 -26.66 7.59
N VAL A 219 -17.55 -27.10 7.40
CA VAL A 219 -18.73 -26.51 8.08
C VAL A 219 -18.53 -26.43 9.60
N ARG A 220 -17.88 -27.44 10.21
CA ARG A 220 -17.57 -27.48 11.64
C ARG A 220 -16.56 -26.41 12.06
N THR A 221 -15.58 -26.11 11.21
CA THR A 221 -14.43 -25.26 11.58
C THR A 221 -14.56 -23.82 11.11
N PHE A 222 -15.41 -23.54 10.12
CA PHE A 222 -15.56 -22.19 9.58
C PHE A 222 -16.09 -21.18 10.61
N MET A 223 -17.24 -21.45 11.24
CA MET A 223 -17.82 -20.53 12.22
C MET A 223 -16.88 -20.27 13.42
N PRO A 224 -16.27 -21.30 14.06
CA PRO A 224 -15.27 -21.07 15.09
C PRO A 224 -14.05 -20.29 14.60
N GLY A 225 -13.61 -20.49 13.34
CA GLY A 225 -12.52 -19.73 12.74
C GLY A 225 -12.85 -18.24 12.59
N VAL A 226 -14.07 -17.91 12.15
CA VAL A 226 -14.53 -16.52 12.06
C VAL A 226 -14.56 -15.87 13.45
N VAL A 227 -15.14 -16.56 14.44
CA VAL A 227 -15.20 -16.06 15.83
C VAL A 227 -13.79 -15.84 16.39
N GLY A 228 -12.89 -16.80 16.18
CA GLY A 228 -11.49 -16.68 16.59
C GLY A 228 -10.81 -15.50 15.90
N PHE A 229 -10.97 -15.36 14.59
CA PHE A 229 -10.35 -14.26 13.84
C PHE A 229 -10.80 -12.90 14.37
N VAL A 230 -12.11 -12.69 14.57
CA VAL A 230 -12.66 -11.41 15.06
C VAL A 230 -12.23 -11.10 16.50
N ASN A 231 -12.17 -12.11 17.38
CA ASN A 231 -11.78 -11.89 18.77
C ASN A 231 -10.28 -11.59 18.95
N TYR A 232 -9.46 -11.93 17.96
CA TYR A 232 -8.00 -11.77 17.99
C TYR A 232 -7.47 -10.84 16.90
N SER A 233 -8.35 -10.10 16.23
CA SER A 233 -8.05 -9.03 15.27
C SER A 233 -8.32 -7.66 15.87
#